data_AF-A0A9W5Y3N9-F1
#
_entry.id   AF-A0A9W5Y3N9-F1
#
_cell.length_a   1.000
_cell.length_b   1.000
_cell.length_c   1.000
_cell.angle_alpha   90.00
_cell.angle_beta   90.00
_cell.angle_gamma   90.00
#
_symmetry.space_group_name_H-M   'P 1'
#
loop_
_entity.id
_entity.type
_entity.pdbx_description
1 polymer ?
#
loop_
_entity_poly.entity_id
_entity_poly.type
_entity_poly.pdbx_seq_one_letter_code
_entity_poly.pdbx_strand_id
1 'polypeptide(L)'
;MSMYNDYNRYDLCPNDPGYPDGHHHKHHCNPCATLTTIRRVNTRILGGAIIPFASDFIAPVILTTIAGNLFSDATIVGFGSAFPGFTLTNNGTTLTIPTGTPDEAFSMPRSGIITSIAAHFTVLTAVTLTTPVTIVAQLFRANSTTFTAIPGALVNLDPLQGSLSIGDSVSGIANFEAPVEAGSRVMMVFYATNPTGVASVVRGYVNAGAEIK
;
A
#
# COMPACT_ATOMS: atom_id res chain seq x y z
N MET A 1 -36.40 -2.27 18.67
CA MET A 1 -36.48 -3.75 18.62
C MET A 1 -37.48 -4.09 17.50
N SER A 2 -37.01 -4.39 16.29
CA SER A 2 -36.85 -5.75 15.72
C SER A 2 -38.22 -6.46 15.57
N MET A 3 -38.68 -6.87 14.38
CA MET A 3 -37.98 -7.73 13.42
C MET A 3 -38.39 -7.44 11.97
N TYR A 4 -37.38 -7.49 11.09
CA TYR A 4 -37.46 -7.49 9.63
C TYR A 4 -37.94 -8.87 9.15
N ASN A 5 -38.79 -8.89 8.13
CA ASN A 5 -39.51 -10.04 7.62
C ASN A 5 -38.62 -10.84 6.63
N ASP A 6 -38.15 -12.02 7.03
CA ASP A 6 -37.42 -12.94 6.14
C ASP A 6 -38.40 -13.93 5.48
N TYR A 7 -38.96 -13.54 4.34
CA TYR A 7 -39.65 -14.44 3.41
C TYR A 7 -38.73 -14.72 2.22
N ASN A 8 -37.91 -15.77 2.32
CA ASN A 8 -37.56 -16.68 1.21
C ASN A 8 -36.46 -17.66 1.67
N ARG A 9 -36.87 -18.88 2.01
CA ARG A 9 -36.01 -20.05 1.84
C ARG A 9 -36.68 -20.97 0.84
N TYR A 10 -36.16 -20.93 -0.37
CA TYR A 10 -36.47 -21.88 -1.42
C TYR A 10 -36.20 -23.30 -0.93
N ASP A 11 -37.21 -24.15 -1.10
CA ASP A 11 -37.12 -25.59 -0.96
C ASP A 11 -35.94 -26.14 -1.77
N LEU A 12 -34.98 -26.75 -1.08
CA LEU A 12 -33.90 -27.52 -1.72
C LEU A 12 -34.22 -29.01 -1.59
N CYS A 13 -35.11 -29.50 -2.43
CA CYS A 13 -35.15 -30.90 -2.83
C CYS A 13 -35.16 -30.92 -4.36
N PRO A 14 -34.12 -31.46 -5.02
CA PRO A 14 -34.16 -31.60 -6.48
C PRO A 14 -35.25 -32.60 -6.85
N ASN A 15 -36.08 -32.25 -7.82
CA ASN A 15 -37.11 -33.11 -8.39
C ASN A 15 -36.51 -34.43 -8.92
N ASP A 16 -37.06 -35.56 -8.47
CA ASP A 16 -36.67 -36.90 -8.94
C ASP A 16 -37.44 -37.24 -10.22
N PRO A 17 -36.80 -37.60 -11.36
CA PRO A 17 -37.51 -37.88 -12.60
C PRO A 17 -37.89 -39.37 -12.69
N GLY A 18 -39.16 -39.68 -12.39
CA GLY A 18 -39.91 -40.79 -12.98
C GLY A 18 -39.86 -42.16 -12.28
N TYR A 19 -41.00 -42.60 -11.73
CA TYR A 19 -41.43 -44.01 -11.71
C TYR A 19 -42.95 -44.11 -11.41
N PRO A 20 -43.74 -44.93 -12.14
CA PRO A 20 -45.16 -45.14 -11.85
C PRO A 20 -45.38 -46.27 -10.83
N ASP A 21 -46.59 -46.34 -10.28
CA ASP A 21 -47.16 -47.42 -9.46
C ASP A 21 -47.03 -47.33 -7.93
N GLY A 22 -48.06 -46.75 -7.32
CA GLY A 22 -49.09 -47.56 -6.65
C GLY A 22 -48.82 -48.17 -5.28
N HIS A 23 -47.61 -48.05 -4.71
CA HIS A 23 -47.33 -48.61 -3.38
C HIS A 23 -46.80 -47.55 -2.41
N HIS A 24 -47.56 -47.29 -1.33
CA HIS A 24 -47.13 -46.46 -0.21
C HIS A 24 -46.00 -47.14 0.58
N HIS A 25 -44.78 -47.08 0.06
CA HIS A 25 -43.60 -47.28 0.86
C HIS A 25 -43.43 -46.04 1.75
N LYS A 26 -43.48 -46.24 3.07
CA LYS A 26 -43.03 -45.24 4.03
C LYS A 26 -41.53 -45.05 3.79
N HIS A 27 -41.18 -44.12 2.91
CA HIS A 27 -39.83 -43.62 2.82
C HIS A 27 -39.55 -42.92 4.14
N HIS A 28 -38.74 -43.57 4.97
CA HIS A 28 -38.06 -42.90 6.05
C HIS A 28 -37.20 -41.82 5.37
N CYS A 29 -37.69 -40.58 5.32
CA CYS A 29 -36.80 -39.45 5.22
C CYS A 29 -35.89 -39.55 6.44
N ASN A 30 -34.59 -39.84 6.22
CA ASN A 30 -33.61 -39.57 7.25
C ASN A 30 -33.85 -38.13 7.70
N PRO A 31 -33.99 -37.85 9.02
CA PRO A 31 -34.21 -36.49 9.46
C PRO A 31 -33.09 -35.64 8.89
N CYS A 32 -33.48 -34.62 8.13
CA CYS A 32 -32.58 -33.62 7.58
C CYS A 32 -31.68 -33.19 8.75
N ALA A 33 -30.39 -33.51 8.68
CA ALA A 33 -29.47 -33.31 9.78
C ALA A 33 -29.65 -31.87 10.26
N THR A 34 -30.16 -31.68 11.48
CA THR A 34 -30.23 -30.37 12.10
C THR A 34 -28.83 -29.84 12.10
N LEU A 35 -28.60 -28.82 11.27
CA LEU A 35 -27.33 -28.15 11.14
C LEU A 35 -27.14 -27.33 12.43
N THR A 36 -26.77 -28.02 13.50
CA THR A 36 -26.57 -27.45 14.82
C THR A 36 -25.32 -26.59 14.73
N THR A 37 -25.54 -25.33 14.41
CA THR A 37 -24.55 -24.26 14.27
C THR A 37 -23.66 -24.42 13.03
N ILE A 38 -24.03 -23.74 11.93
CA ILE A 38 -22.98 -23.12 11.11
C ILE A 38 -22.26 -22.18 12.07
N ARG A 39 -21.18 -22.62 12.73
CA ARG A 39 -20.20 -21.66 13.21
C ARG A 39 -19.76 -20.97 11.93
N ARG A 40 -20.10 -19.69 11.77
CA ARG A 40 -19.32 -18.84 10.88
C ARG A 40 -17.88 -19.13 11.28
N VAL A 41 -17.14 -19.82 10.41
CA VAL A 41 -15.70 -19.67 10.45
C VAL A 41 -15.56 -18.20 10.14
N ASN A 42 -15.42 -17.39 11.19
CA ASN A 42 -14.89 -16.06 11.07
C ASN A 42 -13.42 -16.35 10.72
N THR A 43 -13.18 -16.78 9.48
CA THR A 43 -11.90 -16.64 8.84
C THR A 43 -11.70 -15.15 8.88
N ARG A 44 -11.05 -14.65 9.95
CA ARG A 44 -10.24 -13.46 9.81
C ARG A 44 -9.41 -13.77 8.59
N ILE A 45 -9.68 -13.07 7.49
CA ILE A 45 -8.76 -13.06 6.36
C ILE A 45 -7.48 -12.53 7.01
N LEU A 46 -6.52 -13.42 7.25
CA LEU A 46 -5.34 -13.13 8.07
C LEU A 46 -4.37 -12.19 7.32
N GLY A 47 -4.69 -11.80 6.09
CA GLY A 47 -3.96 -10.80 5.32
C GLY A 47 -4.88 -9.67 4.87
N GLY A 48 -4.40 -8.43 5.01
CA GLY A 48 -4.93 -7.31 4.24
C GLY A 48 -4.60 -7.45 2.75
N ALA A 49 -4.99 -6.48 1.94
CA ALA A 49 -4.47 -6.35 0.59
C ALA A 49 -3.06 -5.72 0.62
N ILE A 50 -2.25 -5.98 -0.40
CA ILE A 50 -0.97 -5.29 -0.61
C ILE A 50 -1.10 -4.41 -1.85
N ILE A 51 -0.69 -3.15 -1.71
CA ILE A 51 -0.61 -2.20 -2.81
C ILE A 51 0.85 -2.13 -3.26
N PRO A 52 1.19 -2.59 -4.48
CA PRO A 52 2.54 -2.55 -5.00
C PRO A 52 2.86 -1.18 -5.62
N PHE A 53 4.06 -0.69 -5.36
CA PHE A 53 4.65 0.49 -5.99
C PHE A 53 5.99 0.10 -6.60
N ALA A 54 6.27 0.57 -7.80
CA ALA A 54 7.53 0.31 -8.48
C ALA A 54 7.86 1.48 -9.41
N SER A 55 9.13 1.87 -9.44
CA SER A 55 9.64 2.78 -10.48
C SER A 55 9.73 2.06 -11.82
N ASP A 56 9.75 2.82 -12.90
CA ASP A 56 10.13 2.30 -14.20
C ASP A 56 11.67 2.26 -14.35
N PHE A 57 12.11 1.80 -15.51
CA PHE A 57 13.52 1.83 -15.89
C PHE A 57 13.93 3.17 -16.52
N ILE A 58 12.99 3.88 -17.15
CA ILE A 58 13.26 5.04 -18.02
C ILE A 58 13.45 6.32 -17.20
N ALA A 59 12.69 6.51 -16.12
CA ALA A 59 12.83 7.65 -15.22
C ALA A 59 13.46 7.21 -13.89
N PRO A 60 14.81 7.27 -13.76
CA PRO A 60 15.45 6.91 -12.51
C PRO A 60 15.00 7.84 -11.39
N VAL A 61 14.88 7.27 -10.19
CA VAL A 61 14.68 8.05 -8.96
C VAL A 61 15.94 8.87 -8.72
N ILE A 62 15.77 10.19 -8.56
CA ILE A 62 16.85 11.12 -8.22
C ILE A 62 16.48 11.71 -6.88
N LEU A 63 17.28 11.42 -5.86
CA LEU A 63 17.07 11.95 -4.51
C LEU A 63 18.25 12.82 -4.14
N THR A 64 17.96 14.05 -3.75
CA THR A 64 18.98 14.98 -3.27
C THR A 64 18.79 15.21 -1.78
N THR A 65 19.89 15.28 -1.05
CA THR A 65 19.88 15.78 0.33
C THR A 65 20.55 17.12 0.33
N ILE A 66 20.03 18.06 1.09
CA ILE A 66 20.72 19.30 1.43
C ILE A 66 20.86 19.33 2.96
N ALA A 67 21.95 19.94 3.43
CA ALA A 67 22.27 20.03 4.86
C ALA A 67 21.05 20.52 5.67
N GLY A 68 20.78 19.85 6.80
CA GLY A 68 19.67 20.20 7.69
C GLY A 68 18.31 19.64 7.28
N ASN A 69 18.27 18.56 6.48
CA ASN A 69 17.03 17.91 6.00
C ASN A 69 16.13 18.83 5.17
N LEU A 70 16.73 19.71 4.35
CA LEU A 70 15.94 20.41 3.35
C LEU A 70 15.55 19.38 2.27
N PHE A 71 14.25 19.17 2.12
CA PHE A 71 13.66 18.17 1.24
C PHE A 71 13.66 18.65 -0.21
N SER A 72 14.77 18.42 -0.88
CA SER A 72 14.92 18.69 -2.30
C SER A 72 14.83 17.38 -3.07
N ASP A 73 14.08 17.39 -4.17
CA ASP A 73 13.92 16.24 -5.08
C ASP A 73 13.34 14.97 -4.44
N ALA A 74 12.11 15.09 -3.94
CA ALA A 74 11.24 13.94 -3.76
C ALA A 74 10.80 13.37 -5.11
N THR A 75 10.58 12.07 -5.14
CA THR A 75 10.10 11.32 -6.29
C THR A 75 8.78 10.65 -5.94
N ILE A 76 7.77 10.89 -6.77
CA ILE A 76 6.48 10.18 -6.70
C ILE A 76 6.64 8.85 -7.44
N VAL A 77 6.12 7.77 -6.87
CA VAL A 77 6.23 6.42 -7.45
C VAL A 77 4.85 5.79 -7.57
N GLY A 78 4.53 5.32 -8.77
CA GLY A 78 3.28 4.66 -9.09
C GLY A 78 3.45 3.14 -9.28
N PHE A 79 2.70 2.60 -10.23
CA PHE A 79 2.56 1.16 -10.50
C PHE A 79 3.45 0.69 -11.65
N GLY A 80 4.73 1.10 -11.62
CA GLY A 80 5.67 0.93 -12.73
C GLY A 80 6.04 2.25 -13.40
N SER A 81 6.08 3.34 -12.64
CA SER A 81 6.35 4.71 -13.07
C SER A 81 7.03 5.48 -11.93
N ALA A 82 7.89 6.43 -12.27
CA ALA A 82 8.48 7.35 -11.29
C ALA A 82 8.54 8.78 -11.86
N PHE A 83 8.21 9.76 -11.03
CA PHE A 83 8.23 11.18 -11.38
C PHE A 83 9.09 11.94 -10.37
N PRO A 84 10.37 12.22 -10.69
CA PRO A 84 11.25 12.98 -9.83
C PRO A 84 10.99 14.49 -9.91
N GLY A 85 11.57 15.24 -8.97
CA GLY A 85 11.62 16.72 -9.03
C GLY A 85 10.52 17.43 -8.24
N PHE A 86 9.93 16.77 -7.24
CA PHE A 86 8.99 17.40 -6.32
C PHE A 86 9.71 17.94 -5.08
N THR A 87 9.23 19.06 -4.55
CA THR A 87 9.75 19.63 -3.30
C THR A 87 8.76 19.35 -2.18
N LEU A 88 9.25 18.80 -1.07
CA LEU A 88 8.43 18.71 0.13
C LEU A 88 8.54 20.02 0.91
N THR A 89 7.39 20.50 1.35
CA THR A 89 7.24 21.73 2.14
C THR A 89 6.73 21.38 3.53
N ASN A 90 6.63 22.39 4.40
CA ASN A 90 6.17 22.22 5.79
C ASN A 90 6.94 21.10 6.52
N ASN A 91 8.27 21.18 6.49
CA ASN A 91 9.17 20.18 7.10
C ASN A 91 8.92 18.76 6.61
N GLY A 92 8.68 18.58 5.31
CA GLY A 92 8.56 17.25 4.71
C GLY A 92 7.14 16.68 4.71
N THR A 93 6.16 17.38 5.28
CA THR A 93 4.80 16.83 5.44
C THR A 93 3.84 17.19 4.31
N THR A 94 4.23 18.07 3.39
CA THR A 94 3.31 18.59 2.37
C THR A 94 3.95 18.57 0.99
N LEU A 95 3.24 18.03 0.01
CA LEU A 95 3.63 17.99 -1.40
C LEU A 95 2.45 18.51 -2.24
N THR A 96 2.69 19.49 -3.10
CA THR A 96 1.66 20.01 -4.02
C THR A 96 1.94 19.55 -5.43
N ILE A 97 0.95 18.93 -6.07
CA ILE A 97 1.05 18.50 -7.47
C ILE A 97 0.80 19.71 -8.38
N PRO A 98 1.76 20.07 -9.27
CA PRO A 98 1.53 21.13 -10.25
C PRO A 98 0.39 20.78 -11.20
N THR A 99 -0.39 21.78 -11.60
CA THR A 99 -1.50 21.62 -12.54
C THR A 99 -1.05 20.89 -13.82
N GLY A 100 -1.79 19.86 -14.22
CA GLY A 100 -1.50 19.06 -15.42
C GLY A 100 -0.48 17.94 -15.23
N THR A 101 0.04 17.75 -14.01
CA THR A 101 0.97 16.64 -13.69
C THR A 101 0.19 15.46 -13.11
N PRO A 102 0.44 14.21 -13.55
CA PRO A 102 -0.09 13.01 -12.89
C PRO A 102 0.39 12.91 -11.43
N ASP A 103 -0.48 12.49 -10.53
CA ASP A 103 -0.14 12.33 -9.10
C ASP A 103 0.19 10.89 -8.70
N GLU A 104 0.07 9.92 -9.62
CA GLU A 104 0.27 8.48 -9.37
C GLU A 104 -0.48 7.95 -8.12
N ALA A 105 -1.53 8.65 -7.69
CA ALA A 105 -2.26 8.31 -6.49
C ALA A 105 -3.41 7.36 -6.81
N PHE A 106 -3.62 6.35 -5.98
CA PHE A 106 -4.81 5.50 -6.08
C PHE A 106 -5.93 6.04 -5.18
N SER A 107 -7.17 5.90 -5.64
CA SER A 107 -8.36 6.31 -4.89
C SER A 107 -8.81 5.23 -3.93
N MET A 108 -9.03 5.58 -2.66
CA MET A 108 -9.53 4.68 -1.62
C MET A 108 -11.03 4.44 -1.80
N PRO A 109 -11.49 3.23 -2.17
CA PRO A 109 -12.92 2.95 -2.35
C PRO A 109 -13.66 2.78 -1.01
N ARG A 110 -12.92 2.57 0.07
CA ARG A 110 -13.41 2.41 1.44
C ARG A 110 -12.38 2.94 2.42
N SER A 111 -12.80 3.19 3.66
CA SER A 111 -11.85 3.40 4.74
C SER A 111 -11.09 2.11 5.06
N GLY A 112 -9.84 2.25 5.52
CA GLY A 112 -8.98 1.14 5.90
C GLY A 112 -7.81 1.61 6.76
N ILE A 113 -7.01 0.67 7.24
CA ILE A 113 -5.81 0.95 8.04
C ILE A 113 -4.61 0.40 7.28
N ILE A 114 -3.65 1.28 6.97
CA ILE A 114 -2.36 0.86 6.43
C ILE A 114 -1.53 0.36 7.61
N THR A 115 -1.05 -0.88 7.53
CA THR A 115 -0.41 -1.56 8.67
C THR A 115 1.10 -1.72 8.52
N SER A 116 1.63 -1.65 7.31
CA SER A 116 3.06 -1.73 7.08
C SER A 116 3.47 -1.15 5.74
N ILE A 117 4.73 -0.71 5.64
CA ILE A 117 5.42 -0.48 4.37
C ILE A 117 6.72 -1.29 4.37
N ALA A 118 6.98 -1.98 3.27
CA ALA A 118 8.30 -2.51 2.92
C ALA A 118 8.79 -1.77 1.68
N ALA A 119 10.07 -1.40 1.64
CA ALA A 119 10.63 -0.70 0.49
C ALA A 119 12.10 -1.09 0.24
N HIS A 120 12.54 -0.87 -1.00
CA HIS A 120 13.88 -1.19 -1.47
C HIS A 120 14.38 -0.10 -2.41
N PHE A 121 15.68 0.16 -2.38
CA PHE A 121 16.37 1.05 -3.31
C PHE A 121 17.61 0.33 -3.87
N THR A 122 17.85 0.50 -5.17
CA THR A 122 19.03 -0.03 -5.87
C THR A 122 19.76 1.09 -6.60
N VAL A 123 21.05 1.24 -6.34
CA VAL A 123 21.94 2.26 -6.92
C VAL A 123 22.10 2.04 -8.42
N LEU A 124 21.84 3.09 -9.22
CA LEU A 124 22.05 3.11 -10.67
C LEU A 124 23.35 3.82 -11.06
N THR A 125 23.84 4.74 -10.23
CA THR A 125 25.05 5.51 -10.52
C THR A 125 25.97 5.47 -9.32
N ALA A 126 27.23 5.04 -9.56
CA ALA A 126 28.24 5.00 -8.51
C ALA A 126 28.47 6.40 -7.90
N VAL A 127 28.59 6.45 -6.58
CA VAL A 127 28.75 7.71 -5.84
C VAL A 127 29.48 7.42 -4.53
N THR A 128 30.28 8.39 -4.08
CA THR A 128 30.91 8.33 -2.76
C THR A 128 30.23 9.30 -1.81
N LEU A 129 29.63 8.76 -0.75
CA LEU A 129 28.96 9.53 0.29
C LEU A 129 29.90 9.74 1.48
N THR A 130 30.16 10.99 1.83
CA THR A 130 30.98 11.38 2.98
C THR A 130 30.21 11.36 4.30
N THR A 131 28.89 11.33 4.24
CA THR A 131 27.98 11.24 5.39
C THR A 131 26.83 10.30 5.06
N PRO A 132 26.24 9.61 6.05
CA PRO A 132 25.13 8.69 5.80
C PRO A 132 23.91 9.40 5.20
N VAL A 133 23.35 8.83 4.14
CA VAL A 133 22.10 9.27 3.50
C VAL A 133 21.04 8.21 3.75
N THR A 134 19.91 8.60 4.33
CA THR A 134 18.77 7.71 4.55
C THR A 134 17.68 7.99 3.53
N ILE A 135 17.28 6.97 2.79
CA ILE A 135 16.13 7.04 1.89
C ILE A 135 14.88 6.71 2.71
N VAL A 136 13.83 7.50 2.50
CA VAL A 136 12.54 7.36 3.17
C VAL A 136 11.48 7.08 2.12
N ALA A 137 10.67 6.05 2.35
CA ALA A 137 9.44 5.79 1.60
C ALA A 137 8.25 6.14 2.50
N GLN A 138 7.41 7.08 2.07
CA GLN A 138 6.31 7.58 2.88
C GLN A 138 5.04 7.72 2.05
N LEU A 139 3.90 7.37 2.65
CA LEU A 139 2.60 7.57 2.04
C LEU A 139 2.05 8.95 2.36
N PHE A 140 1.51 9.59 1.33
CA PHE A 140 0.81 10.87 1.43
C PHE A 140 -0.64 10.68 1.00
N ARG A 141 -1.54 11.52 1.52
CA ARG A 141 -2.95 11.54 1.15
C ARG A 141 -3.48 12.93 0.82
N ALA A 142 -4.47 12.98 -0.07
CA ALA A 142 -5.19 14.21 -0.41
C ALA A 142 -6.65 13.94 -0.80
N ASN A 143 -7.48 14.97 -0.65
CA ASN A 143 -8.78 15.11 -1.33
C ASN A 143 -8.76 16.21 -2.42
N SER A 144 -7.58 16.80 -2.67
CA SER A 144 -7.32 17.89 -3.62
C SER A 144 -5.92 17.71 -4.23
N THR A 145 -5.35 18.75 -4.87
CA THR A 145 -4.00 18.70 -5.45
C THR A 145 -2.86 18.80 -4.43
N THR A 146 -3.17 19.14 -3.17
CA THR A 146 -2.19 19.19 -2.08
C THR A 146 -2.25 17.91 -1.25
N PHE A 147 -1.15 17.17 -1.27
CA PHE A 147 -0.94 15.95 -0.53
C PHE A 147 -0.25 16.22 0.80
N THR A 148 -0.75 15.58 1.84
CA THR A 148 -0.20 15.65 3.20
C THR A 148 0.29 14.28 3.61
N ALA A 149 1.46 14.23 4.24
CA ALA A 149 2.03 13.01 4.77
C ALA A 149 1.06 12.33 5.72
N ILE A 150 0.84 11.03 5.55
CA ILE A 150 0.08 10.24 6.50
C ILE A 150 0.98 10.03 7.74
N PRO A 151 0.59 10.51 8.93
CA PRO A 151 1.45 10.42 10.11
C PRO A 151 1.81 8.98 10.44
N GLY A 152 3.11 8.72 10.65
CA GLY A 152 3.64 7.39 10.97
C GLY A 152 3.68 6.39 9.81
N ALA A 153 3.07 6.68 8.65
CA ALA A 153 3.05 5.78 7.50
C ALA A 153 4.29 5.94 6.62
N LEU A 154 5.46 5.65 7.20
CA LEU A 154 6.74 5.70 6.52
C LEU A 154 7.64 4.54 6.92
N VAL A 155 8.64 4.28 6.09
CA VAL A 155 9.78 3.42 6.42
C VAL A 155 11.08 4.14 6.04
N ASN A 156 12.05 4.07 6.93
CA ASN A 156 13.43 4.45 6.65
C ASN A 156 14.17 3.20 6.16
N LEU A 157 14.85 3.30 5.03
CA LEU A 157 15.76 2.24 4.57
C LEU A 157 17.06 2.28 5.34
N ASP A 158 17.82 1.19 5.30
CA ASP A 158 19.19 1.17 5.81
C ASP A 158 20.01 2.32 5.20
N PRO A 159 20.82 3.05 6.00
CA PRO A 159 21.57 4.19 5.50
C PRO A 159 22.60 3.81 4.44
N LEU A 160 22.65 4.58 3.36
CA LEU A 160 23.70 4.56 2.35
C LEU A 160 24.91 5.35 2.85
N GLN A 161 26.12 4.81 2.71
CA GLN A 161 27.35 5.48 3.13
C GLN A 161 28.58 4.94 2.40
N GLY A 162 29.65 5.74 2.36
CA GLY A 162 30.91 5.32 1.75
C GLY A 162 30.83 5.27 0.22
N SER A 163 31.67 4.44 -0.40
CA SER A 163 31.68 4.26 -1.86
C SER A 163 30.61 3.26 -2.27
N LEU A 164 29.66 3.72 -3.10
CA LEU A 164 28.59 2.91 -3.65
C LEU A 164 28.87 2.61 -5.12
N SER A 165 28.63 1.36 -5.50
CA SER A 165 28.68 0.86 -6.87
C SER A 165 27.29 0.68 -7.46
N ILE A 166 27.22 0.56 -8.78
CA ILE A 166 25.97 0.22 -9.47
C ILE A 166 25.50 -1.17 -8.99
N GLY A 167 24.23 -1.28 -8.63
CA GLY A 167 23.62 -2.51 -8.12
C GLY A 167 23.63 -2.65 -6.60
N ASP A 168 24.37 -1.80 -5.87
CA ASP A 168 24.27 -1.76 -4.41
C ASP A 168 22.85 -1.42 -3.98
N SER A 169 22.40 -1.99 -2.86
CA SER A 169 21.01 -1.85 -2.44
C SER A 169 20.82 -1.78 -0.94
N VAL A 170 19.76 -1.08 -0.55
CA VAL A 170 19.28 -0.97 0.84
C VAL A 170 17.78 -1.21 0.88
N SER A 171 17.30 -1.67 2.04
CA SER A 171 15.89 -2.01 2.23
C SER A 171 15.43 -1.64 3.63
N GLY A 172 14.12 -1.74 3.87
CA GLY A 172 13.53 -1.50 5.17
C GLY A 172 12.09 -1.96 5.22
N ILE A 173 11.63 -2.32 6.42
CA ILE A 173 10.22 -2.63 6.70
C ILE A 173 9.82 -1.90 7.99
N ALA A 174 8.67 -1.22 7.96
CA ALA A 174 8.06 -0.61 9.14
C ALA A 174 6.62 -1.09 9.31
N ASN A 175 6.23 -1.30 10.56
CA ASN A 175 4.86 -1.61 10.96
C ASN A 175 4.30 -0.45 11.77
N PHE A 176 3.04 -0.10 11.53
CA PHE A 176 2.36 1.03 12.17
C PHE A 176 0.85 0.85 12.01
N GLU A 177 0.05 1.79 12.50
CA GLU A 177 -1.39 1.84 12.22
C GLU A 177 -1.75 3.23 11.72
N ALA A 178 -2.02 3.33 10.42
CA ALA A 178 -2.34 4.59 9.77
C ALA A 178 -3.72 4.53 9.10
N PRO A 179 -4.76 5.09 9.73
CA PRO A 179 -6.09 5.14 9.15
C PRO A 179 -6.12 6.01 7.89
N VAL A 180 -6.84 5.54 6.88
CA VAL A 180 -7.15 6.29 5.66
C VAL A 180 -8.64 6.19 5.38
N GLU A 181 -9.24 7.32 5.03
CA GLU A 181 -10.68 7.45 4.81
C GLU A 181 -11.06 7.15 3.36
N ALA A 182 -12.28 6.63 3.15
CA ALA A 182 -12.86 6.50 1.81
C ALA A 182 -12.84 7.84 1.06
N GLY A 183 -12.58 7.78 -0.25
CA GLY A 183 -12.46 8.96 -1.11
C GLY A 183 -11.12 9.69 -1.03
N SER A 184 -10.24 9.33 -0.08
CA SER A 184 -8.85 9.82 -0.09
C SER A 184 -8.11 9.27 -1.31
N ARG A 185 -7.23 10.08 -1.89
CA ARG A 185 -6.20 9.60 -2.82
C ARG A 185 -4.92 9.40 -2.05
N VAL A 186 -4.23 8.28 -2.29
CA VAL A 186 -3.00 7.91 -1.57
C VAL A 186 -1.87 7.70 -2.56
N MET A 187 -0.70 8.25 -2.24
CA MET A 187 0.47 8.31 -3.12
C MET A 187 1.72 7.88 -2.35
N MET A 188 2.63 7.17 -3.00
CA MET A 188 3.94 6.83 -2.45
C MET A 188 4.98 7.87 -2.88
N VAL A 189 5.73 8.38 -1.91
CA VAL A 189 6.78 9.37 -2.13
C VAL A 189 8.08 8.86 -1.53
N PHE A 190 9.14 8.87 -2.35
CA PHE A 190 10.50 8.62 -1.93
C PHE A 190 11.26 9.94 -1.83
N TYR A 191 12.00 10.13 -0.74
CA TYR A 191 12.91 11.26 -0.55
C TYR A 191 14.14 10.81 0.24
N ALA A 192 15.19 11.62 0.26
CA ALA A 192 16.38 11.34 1.03
C ALA A 192 16.55 12.36 2.16
N THR A 193 17.14 11.93 3.27
CA THR A 193 17.49 12.77 4.42
C THR A 193 18.95 12.59 4.77
N ASN A 194 19.57 13.67 5.22
CA ASN A 194 20.95 13.69 5.70
C ASN A 194 21.07 14.75 6.80
N PRO A 195 20.80 14.38 8.07
CA PRO A 195 20.68 15.34 9.16
C PRO A 195 22.00 16.03 9.52
N THR A 196 23.14 15.44 9.17
CA THR A 196 24.47 15.86 9.62
C THR A 196 25.39 16.31 8.49
N GLY A 197 24.93 16.26 7.24
CA GLY A 197 25.83 16.14 6.10
C GLY A 197 25.79 17.22 5.04
N VAL A 198 26.71 17.04 4.09
CA VAL A 198 26.88 17.84 2.88
C VAL A 198 25.83 17.43 1.85
N ALA A 199 25.46 18.35 0.96
CA ALA A 199 24.54 18.03 -0.11
C ALA A 199 25.02 16.82 -0.91
N SER A 200 24.14 15.83 -1.10
CA SER A 200 24.47 14.55 -1.73
C SER A 200 23.37 14.20 -2.73
N VAL A 201 23.73 13.49 -3.79
CA VAL A 201 22.78 13.03 -4.82
C VAL A 201 22.94 11.54 -4.97
N VAL A 202 21.83 10.81 -4.80
CA VAL A 202 21.77 9.37 -5.09
C VAL A 202 20.76 9.12 -6.20
N ARG A 203 21.12 8.22 -7.11
CA ARG A 203 20.30 7.85 -8.29
C ARG A 203 20.10 6.35 -8.31
N GLY A 204 18.87 5.92 -8.53
CA GLY A 204 18.54 4.50 -8.47
C GLY A 204 17.12 4.14 -8.88
N TYR A 205 16.76 2.90 -8.58
CA TYR A 205 15.42 2.34 -8.74
C TYR A 205 14.82 2.05 -7.38
N VAL A 206 13.48 2.14 -7.28
CA VAL A 206 12.77 1.84 -6.04
C VAL A 206 11.57 0.93 -6.28
N ASN A 207 11.25 0.16 -5.25
CA ASN A 207 9.99 -0.55 -5.14
C ASN A 207 9.50 -0.52 -3.69
N ALA A 208 8.19 -0.62 -3.51
CA ALA A 208 7.58 -0.70 -2.20
C ALA A 208 6.28 -1.51 -2.23
N GLY A 209 5.87 -1.99 -1.06
CA GLY A 209 4.55 -2.57 -0.82
C GLY A 209 3.95 -1.97 0.44
N ALA A 210 2.66 -1.61 0.39
CA ALA A 210 1.90 -1.18 1.56
C ALA A 210 0.77 -2.18 1.87
N GLU A 211 0.70 -2.68 3.11
CA GLU A 211 -0.42 -3.53 3.55
C GLU A 211 -1.59 -2.65 4.01
N ILE A 212 -2.81 -2.96 3.55
CA ILE A 212 -4.06 -2.28 3.94
C ILE A 212 -5.10 -3.31 4.41
N LYS A 213 -5.71 -3.06 5.58
CA LYS A 213 -6.80 -3.86 6.15
C LYS A 213 -8.12 -3.09 6.08
#